data_AF-A0A6J7VY39-F1
#
_entry.id   AF-A0A6J7VY39-F1
#
_cell.length_a   1.000
_cell.length_b   1.000
_cell.length_c   1.000
_cell.angle_alpha   90.00
_cell.angle_beta   90.00
_cell.angle_gamma   90.00
#
_symmetry.space_group_name_H-M   'P 1'
#
loop_
_entity.id
_entity.type
_entity.pdbx_description
1 polymer ?
#
loop_
_entity_poly.entity_id
_entity_poly.type
_entity_poly.pdbx_seq_one_letter_code
_entity_poly.pdbx_strand_id
1 'polypeptide(L)'
;MHKDLGHYVVMKLRRSAALLLGLNLLVVGAPSALADSTPSPTPTPSASPLSDLEQYKIALEQYRIDMNLREQERKEIAKTFIVAIKLADSVAKSALRSAKNDKAKIVILEQQLHAKEEAMQVRDEAITAMGQAPVEPIKPVKPITAATASTKKGKTSKPSPTPSS
;
A
#
# COMPACT_ATOMS: atom_id res chain seq x y z
N MET A 1 -23.00 8.41 -50.93
CA MET A 1 -22.79 7.14 -50.20
C MET A 1 -22.89 7.41 -48.71
N HIS A 2 -23.52 6.53 -47.94
CA HIS A 2 -24.01 6.85 -46.59
C HIS A 2 -23.06 6.36 -45.48
N LYS A 3 -22.69 7.30 -44.60
CA LYS A 3 -22.52 7.17 -43.13
C LYS A 3 -22.11 5.78 -42.59
N ASP A 4 -20.81 5.55 -42.33
CA ASP A 4 -20.40 4.37 -41.54
C ASP A 4 -19.10 4.55 -40.70
N LEU A 5 -18.84 5.77 -40.22
CA LEU A 5 -17.68 6.07 -39.36
C LEU A 5 -18.05 6.43 -37.90
N GLY A 6 -19.33 6.57 -37.58
CA GLY A 6 -19.81 6.96 -36.25
C GLY A 6 -19.86 5.81 -35.23
N HIS A 7 -20.03 4.57 -35.68
CA HIS A 7 -20.27 3.43 -34.78
C HIS A 7 -19.04 2.97 -33.98
N TYR A 8 -17.83 3.13 -34.53
CA TYR A 8 -16.60 2.63 -33.90
C TYR A 8 -16.23 3.37 -32.60
N VAL A 9 -16.45 4.70 -32.55
CA VAL A 9 -16.10 5.54 -31.39
C VAL A 9 -17.02 5.27 -30.20
N VAL A 10 -18.32 5.04 -30.46
CA VAL A 10 -19.34 4.85 -29.42
C VAL A 10 -19.19 3.52 -28.68
N MET A 11 -18.61 2.48 -29.30
CA MET A 11 -18.40 1.18 -28.64
C MET A 11 -17.23 1.13 -27.65
N LYS A 12 -16.20 1.98 -27.79
CA LYS A 12 -15.09 2.04 -26.81
C LYS A 12 -15.46 2.81 -25.54
N LEU A 13 -16.39 3.76 -25.62
CA LEU A 13 -16.80 4.60 -24.47
C LEU A 13 -17.84 3.93 -23.55
N ARG A 14 -18.33 2.73 -23.90
CA ARG A 14 -19.40 2.02 -23.17
C ARG A 14 -18.91 0.90 -22.23
N ARG A 15 -17.60 0.75 -22.00
CA ARG A 15 -17.03 -0.37 -21.20
C ARG A 15 -16.48 0.02 -19.82
N SER A 16 -16.50 1.29 -19.45
CA SER A 16 -15.99 1.81 -18.17
C SER A 16 -17.13 2.42 -17.33
N ALA A 17 -18.16 1.62 -17.06
CA ALA A 17 -19.31 1.98 -16.21
C ALA A 17 -19.86 0.74 -15.48
N ALA A 18 -19.01 0.14 -14.63
CA ALA A 18 -19.39 -0.87 -13.64
C ALA A 18 -18.60 -0.55 -12.36
N LEU A 19 -19.14 0.32 -11.50
CA LEU A 19 -19.98 -0.04 -10.35
C LEU A 19 -19.14 -0.55 -9.16
N LEU A 20 -18.46 0.38 -8.48
CA LEU A 20 -17.95 0.16 -7.12
C LEU A 20 -19.04 0.60 -6.12
N LEU A 21 -19.72 -0.36 -5.51
CA LEU A 21 -20.69 -0.12 -4.43
C LEU A 21 -20.52 -1.15 -3.31
N GLY A 22 -20.31 -0.64 -2.09
CA GLY A 22 -20.76 -1.31 -0.86
C GLY A 22 -19.97 -2.51 -0.35
N LEU A 23 -18.78 -2.26 0.21
CA LEU A 23 -18.33 -3.08 1.35
C LEU A 23 -19.09 -2.59 2.60
N ASN A 24 -19.91 -3.46 3.21
CA ASN A 24 -20.19 -3.60 4.65
C ASN A 24 -21.50 -4.37 4.89
N LEU A 25 -21.41 -5.61 5.38
CA LEU A 25 -22.39 -6.08 6.37
C LEU A 25 -21.73 -7.05 7.35
N LEU A 26 -21.59 -6.59 8.59
CA LEU A 26 -21.16 -7.36 9.74
C LEU A 26 -22.21 -8.41 10.09
N VAL A 27 -21.84 -9.70 10.07
CA VAL A 27 -22.61 -10.76 10.73
C VAL A 27 -21.70 -11.44 11.75
N VAL A 28 -21.93 -11.13 13.03
CA VAL A 28 -21.34 -11.85 14.15
C VAL A 28 -22.07 -13.19 14.29
N GLY A 29 -21.51 -14.24 13.68
CA GLY A 29 -21.91 -15.61 13.95
C GLY A 29 -21.13 -16.17 15.14
N ALA A 30 -21.75 -16.21 16.33
CA ALA A 30 -21.17 -16.92 17.46
C ALA A 30 -21.22 -18.44 17.20
N PRO A 31 -20.12 -19.19 17.33
CA PRO A 31 -20.18 -20.65 17.28
C PRO A 31 -20.78 -21.17 18.59
N SER A 32 -21.99 -21.74 18.51
CA SER A 32 -22.54 -22.57 19.59
C SER A 32 -21.65 -23.79 19.77
N ALA A 33 -20.83 -23.79 20.83
CA ALA A 33 -20.00 -24.92 21.19
C ALA A 33 -20.86 -26.05 21.79
N LEU A 34 -21.33 -26.96 20.92
CA LEU A 34 -21.73 -28.29 21.35
C LEU A 34 -20.47 -29.13 21.55
N ALA A 35 -20.14 -29.43 22.80
CA ALA A 35 -19.08 -30.36 23.12
C ALA A 35 -19.57 -31.80 22.90
N ASP A 36 -19.01 -32.49 21.91
CA ASP A 36 -19.12 -33.94 21.79
C ASP A 36 -17.79 -34.57 21.34
N SER A 37 -17.42 -35.62 22.08
CA SER A 37 -16.47 -36.69 21.78
C SER A 37 -15.18 -36.36 21.00
N THR A 38 -14.11 -36.18 21.77
CA THR A 38 -12.69 -36.18 21.39
C THR A 38 -12.31 -37.19 20.29
N PRO A 39 -11.81 -36.74 19.12
CA PRO A 39 -10.71 -37.39 18.44
C PRO A 39 -9.38 -36.81 18.94
N SER A 40 -8.44 -37.69 19.31
CA SER A 40 -7.07 -37.29 19.68
C SER A 40 -6.43 -36.44 18.57
N PRO A 41 -5.77 -35.32 18.89
CA PRO A 41 -5.02 -34.57 17.88
C PRO A 41 -3.79 -35.38 17.46
N THR A 42 -3.96 -36.20 16.43
CA THR A 42 -2.85 -36.76 15.66
C THR A 42 -1.94 -35.61 15.26
N PRO A 43 -0.65 -35.60 15.63
CA PRO A 43 0.26 -34.56 15.19
C PRO A 43 0.44 -34.68 13.67
N THR A 44 -0.27 -33.84 12.92
CA THR A 44 0.01 -33.56 11.51
C THR A 44 1.52 -33.33 11.39
N PRO A 45 2.24 -33.99 10.45
CA PRO A 45 3.68 -33.88 10.37
C PRO A 45 4.06 -32.41 10.28
N SER A 46 4.71 -31.91 11.34
CA SER A 46 5.17 -30.54 11.42
C SER A 46 6.09 -30.31 10.24
N ALA A 47 5.67 -29.45 9.31
CA ALA A 47 6.61 -28.86 8.38
C ALA A 47 7.69 -28.21 9.24
N SER A 48 8.93 -28.71 9.12
CA SER A 48 10.06 -28.18 9.89
C SER A 48 10.07 -26.66 9.75
N PRO A 49 10.08 -25.89 10.85
CA PRO A 49 10.12 -24.44 10.74
C PRO A 49 11.35 -24.06 9.91
N LEU A 50 11.12 -23.30 8.84
CA LEU A 50 12.18 -22.79 7.97
C LEU A 50 13.26 -22.13 8.83
N SER A 51 14.52 -22.38 8.53
CA SER A 51 15.60 -21.73 9.27
C SER A 51 15.50 -20.21 9.13
N ASP A 52 15.93 -19.46 10.15
CA ASP A 52 15.83 -17.99 10.15
C ASP A 52 16.46 -17.36 8.88
N LEU A 53 17.49 -18.01 8.32
CA LEU A 53 18.15 -17.60 7.07
C LEU A 53 17.29 -17.84 5.81
N GLU A 54 16.43 -18.86 5.80
CA GLU A 54 15.47 -19.10 4.71
C GLU A 54 14.30 -18.12 4.80
N GLN A 55 13.78 -17.87 6.01
CA GLN A 55 12.78 -16.83 6.25
C GLN A 55 13.30 -15.44 5.81
N TYR A 56 14.54 -15.11 6.17
CA TYR A 56 15.21 -13.88 5.72
C TYR A 56 15.33 -13.77 4.19
N LYS A 57 15.69 -14.86 3.49
CA LYS A 57 15.74 -14.87 2.02
C LYS A 57 14.36 -14.60 1.40
N ILE A 58 13.31 -15.26 1.91
CA ILE A 58 11.93 -15.07 1.43
C ILE A 58 11.50 -13.61 1.65
N ALA A 59 11.73 -13.06 2.85
CA ALA A 59 11.43 -11.66 3.15
C ALA A 59 12.18 -10.69 2.23
N LEU A 60 13.42 -11.01 1.84
CA LEU A 60 14.25 -10.16 0.99
C LEU A 60 13.81 -10.18 -0.49
N GLU A 61 13.33 -11.31 -1.00
CA GLU A 61 12.69 -11.34 -2.32
C GLU A 61 11.33 -10.60 -2.30
N GLN A 62 10.52 -10.76 -1.25
CA GLN A 62 9.27 -10.01 -1.09
C GLN A 62 9.53 -8.50 -1.07
N TYR A 63 10.51 -8.04 -0.29
CA TYR A 63 10.95 -6.64 -0.25
C TYR A 63 11.31 -6.08 -1.63
N ARG A 64 11.98 -6.86 -2.49
CA ARG A 64 12.30 -6.45 -3.87
C ARG A 64 11.05 -6.32 -4.75
N ILE A 65 10.09 -7.23 -4.60
CA ILE A 65 8.80 -7.19 -5.31
C ILE A 65 8.04 -5.94 -4.89
N ASP A 66 7.90 -5.70 -3.58
CA ASP A 66 7.18 -4.56 -3.01
C ASP A 66 7.83 -3.23 -3.43
N MET A 67 9.16 -3.15 -3.44
CA MET A 67 9.91 -1.98 -3.93
C MET A 67 9.66 -1.68 -5.41
N ASN A 68 9.63 -2.72 -6.24
CA ASN A 68 9.38 -2.57 -7.68
C ASN A 68 7.92 -2.16 -7.96
N LEU A 69 6.95 -2.79 -7.26
CA LEU A 69 5.54 -2.40 -7.32
C LEU A 69 5.35 -0.94 -6.94
N ARG A 70 5.93 -0.51 -5.82
CA ARG A 70 5.89 0.88 -5.35
C ARG A 70 6.52 1.87 -6.34
N GLU A 71 7.55 1.47 -7.09
CA GLU A 71 8.15 2.30 -8.15
C GLU A 71 7.28 2.35 -9.42
N GLN A 72 6.49 1.31 -9.69
CA GLN A 72 5.50 1.33 -10.77
C GLN A 72 4.34 2.26 -10.41
N GLU A 73 3.79 2.14 -9.20
CA GLU A 73 2.75 3.04 -8.66
C GLU A 73 3.17 4.52 -8.73
N ARG A 74 4.39 4.86 -8.27
CA ARG A 74 4.94 6.24 -8.38
C ARG A 74 4.90 6.76 -9.82
N LYS A 75 5.34 5.93 -10.78
CA LYS A 75 5.38 6.28 -12.21
C LYS A 75 3.98 6.44 -12.79
N GLU A 76 3.02 5.62 -12.37
CA GLU A 76 1.63 5.72 -12.82
C GLU A 76 0.91 6.95 -12.25
N ILE A 77 1.14 7.29 -10.98
CA ILE A 77 0.65 8.54 -10.37
C ILE A 77 1.22 9.75 -11.11
N ALA A 78 2.54 9.80 -11.31
CA ALA A 78 3.20 10.90 -12.03
C ALA A 78 2.71 11.03 -13.48
N LYS A 79 2.55 9.91 -14.20
CA LYS A 79 2.00 9.87 -15.56
C LYS A 79 0.56 10.40 -15.60
N THR A 80 -0.28 9.97 -14.67
CA THR A 80 -1.69 10.36 -14.58
C THR A 80 -1.82 11.86 -14.31
N PHE A 81 -1.03 12.38 -13.35
CA PHE A 81 -0.94 13.82 -13.08
C PHE A 81 -0.54 14.62 -14.33
N ILE A 82 0.53 14.22 -15.04
CA ILE A 82 0.96 14.90 -16.27
C ILE A 82 -0.12 14.87 -17.36
N VAL A 83 -0.86 13.77 -17.48
CA VAL A 83 -1.99 13.67 -18.44
C VAL A 83 -3.13 14.61 -18.04
N ALA A 84 -3.50 14.68 -16.76
CA ALA A 84 -4.55 15.58 -16.27
C ALA A 84 -4.21 17.06 -16.52
N ILE A 85 -2.99 17.49 -16.19
CA ILE A 85 -2.53 18.87 -16.46
C ILE A 85 -2.58 19.18 -17.96
N LYS A 86 -2.08 18.29 -18.82
CA LYS A 86 -2.13 18.46 -20.29
C LYS A 86 -3.55 18.49 -20.83
N LEU A 87 -4.47 17.73 -20.23
CA LEU A 87 -5.88 17.75 -20.59
C LEU A 87 -6.53 19.09 -20.23
N ALA A 88 -6.32 19.58 -19.01
CA ALA A 88 -6.81 20.90 -18.56
C ALA A 88 -6.29 22.02 -19.48
N ASP A 89 -5.00 22.02 -19.83
CA ASP A 89 -4.41 22.99 -20.76
C ASP A 89 -5.00 22.88 -22.19
N SER A 90 -5.23 21.66 -22.68
CA SER A 90 -5.82 21.41 -23.99
C SER A 90 -7.28 21.88 -24.09
N VAL A 91 -8.08 21.60 -23.05
CA VAL A 91 -9.48 22.03 -22.93
C VAL A 91 -9.58 23.54 -22.80
N ALA A 92 -8.77 24.17 -21.95
CA ALA A 92 -8.74 25.63 -21.83
C ALA A 92 -8.34 26.29 -23.15
N LYS A 93 -7.30 25.77 -23.83
CA LYS A 93 -6.85 26.29 -25.14
C LYS A 93 -7.88 26.09 -26.26
N SER A 94 -8.68 25.02 -26.24
CA SER A 94 -9.75 24.82 -27.22
C SER A 94 -10.96 25.72 -26.94
N ALA A 95 -11.35 25.90 -25.67
CA ALA A 95 -12.42 26.79 -25.26
C ALA A 95 -12.08 28.28 -25.51
N LEU A 96 -10.85 28.72 -25.19
CA LEU A 96 -10.41 30.11 -25.41
C LEU A 96 -10.47 30.54 -26.88
N ARG A 97 -10.24 29.62 -27.84
CA ARG A 97 -10.40 29.91 -29.28
C ARG A 97 -11.84 30.25 -29.68
N SER A 98 -12.82 29.80 -28.90
CA SER A 98 -14.25 30.03 -29.12
C SER A 98 -14.81 31.19 -28.30
N ALA A 99 -14.05 31.69 -27.31
CA ALA A 99 -14.48 32.72 -26.36
C ALA A 99 -14.41 34.13 -26.97
N LYS A 100 -15.58 34.73 -27.23
CA LYS A 100 -15.71 36.05 -27.87
C LYS A 100 -15.70 37.25 -26.90
N ASN A 101 -15.82 37.02 -25.59
CA ASN A 101 -15.86 38.07 -24.58
C ASN A 101 -14.97 37.71 -23.38
N ASP A 102 -14.54 38.72 -22.62
CA ASP A 102 -13.52 38.53 -21.58
C ASP A 102 -14.08 37.79 -20.34
N LYS A 103 -15.37 37.96 -20.03
CA LYS A 103 -16.03 37.17 -18.97
C LYS A 103 -15.95 35.67 -19.24
N ALA A 104 -16.16 35.23 -20.48
CA ALA A 104 -16.01 33.82 -20.85
C ALA A 104 -14.55 33.35 -20.75
N LYS A 105 -13.57 34.20 -21.11
CA LYS A 105 -12.14 33.87 -20.97
C LYS A 105 -11.75 33.68 -19.50
N ILE A 106 -12.22 34.55 -18.61
CA ILE A 106 -11.98 34.45 -17.16
C ILE A 106 -12.51 33.11 -16.64
N VAL A 107 -13.78 32.77 -16.91
CA VAL A 107 -14.38 31.50 -16.47
C VAL A 107 -13.63 30.27 -17.02
N ILE A 108 -13.12 30.33 -18.25
CA ILE A 108 -12.32 29.23 -18.82
C ILE A 108 -10.97 29.08 -18.09
N LEU A 109 -10.32 30.18 -17.71
CA LEU A 109 -9.07 30.15 -16.94
C LEU A 109 -9.30 29.71 -15.48
N GLU A 110 -10.39 30.13 -14.86
CA GLU A 110 -10.81 29.65 -13.53
C GLU A 110 -11.06 28.14 -13.55
N GLN A 111 -11.79 27.63 -14.56
CA GLN A 111 -12.01 26.18 -14.73
C GLN A 111 -10.71 25.42 -15.00
N GLN A 112 -9.75 26.03 -15.70
CA GLN A 112 -8.42 25.45 -15.92
C GLN A 112 -7.62 25.36 -14.61
N LEU A 113 -7.70 26.37 -13.75
CA LEU A 113 -7.05 26.36 -12.43
C LEU A 113 -7.68 25.30 -11.52
N HIS A 114 -9.01 25.26 -11.43
CA HIS A 114 -9.74 24.26 -10.64
C HIS A 114 -9.39 22.83 -11.07
N ALA A 115 -9.37 22.54 -12.38
CA ALA A 115 -8.97 21.23 -12.89
C ALA A 115 -7.51 20.86 -12.60
N LYS A 116 -6.63 21.85 -12.38
CA LYS A 116 -5.24 21.63 -11.95
C LYS A 116 -5.13 21.41 -10.45
N GLU A 117 -5.92 22.10 -9.65
CA GLU A 117 -6.03 21.90 -8.20
C GLU A 117 -6.60 20.50 -7.89
N GLU A 118 -7.68 20.09 -8.56
CA GLU A 118 -8.20 18.72 -8.53
C GLU A 118 -7.10 17.69 -8.88
N ALA A 119 -6.34 17.93 -9.95
CA ALA A 119 -5.25 17.03 -10.35
C ALA A 119 -4.12 16.96 -9.32
N MET A 120 -3.81 18.06 -8.61
CA MET A 120 -2.85 18.06 -7.51
C MET A 120 -3.40 17.31 -6.29
N GLN A 121 -4.66 17.55 -5.91
CA GLN A 121 -5.32 16.85 -4.81
C GLN A 121 -5.33 15.33 -5.07
N VAL A 122 -5.77 14.88 -6.24
CA VAL A 122 -5.79 13.45 -6.61
C VAL A 122 -4.38 12.84 -6.60
N ARG A 123 -3.34 13.60 -7.01
CA ARG A 123 -1.94 13.15 -6.92
C ARG A 123 -1.52 12.97 -5.46
N ASP A 124 -1.85 13.91 -4.59
CA ASP A 124 -1.39 13.93 -3.20
C ASP A 124 -2.17 12.92 -2.33
N GLU A 125 -3.45 12.71 -2.63
CA GLU A 125 -4.26 11.58 -2.11
C GLU A 125 -3.66 10.24 -2.55
N ALA A 126 -3.30 10.09 -3.84
CA ALA A 126 -2.68 8.85 -4.33
C ALA A 126 -1.30 8.59 -3.72
N ILE A 127 -0.46 9.61 -3.55
CA ILE A 127 0.83 9.49 -2.83
C ILE A 127 0.61 9.09 -1.37
N THR A 128 -0.41 9.65 -0.72
CA THR A 128 -0.81 9.29 0.66
C THR A 128 -1.27 7.83 0.74
N ALA A 129 -2.03 7.36 -0.25
CA ALA A 129 -2.51 5.98 -0.34
C ALA A 129 -1.39 4.95 -0.53
N MET A 130 -0.22 5.33 -1.07
CA MET A 130 0.97 4.47 -1.13
C MET A 130 1.53 4.10 0.25
N GLY A 131 1.13 4.80 1.32
CA GLY A 131 1.58 4.54 2.68
C GLY A 131 3.08 4.74 2.90
N GLN A 132 3.69 3.88 3.73
CA GLN A 132 5.13 3.89 4.01
C GLN A 132 5.91 3.10 2.95
N ALA A 133 7.23 3.32 2.89
CA ALA A 133 8.11 2.48 2.09
C ALA A 133 8.28 1.10 2.76
N PRO A 134 8.33 -0.01 1.99
CA PRO A 134 8.70 -1.31 2.53
C PRO A 134 10.05 -1.24 3.25
N VAL A 135 10.20 -1.97 4.36
CA VAL A 135 11.39 -1.95 5.21
C VAL A 135 12.30 -3.11 4.84
N GLU A 136 13.61 -2.88 4.74
CA GLU A 136 14.56 -3.95 4.43
C GLU A 136 14.59 -4.99 5.56
N PRO A 137 14.49 -6.30 5.26
CA PRO A 137 14.55 -7.33 6.28
C PRO A 137 15.88 -7.33 7.04
N ILE A 138 15.82 -7.51 8.36
CA ILE A 138 17.01 -7.61 9.21
C ILE A 138 17.57 -9.03 9.10
N LYS A 139 18.88 -9.16 8.82
CA LYS A 139 19.55 -10.46 8.76
C LYS A 139 19.67 -11.07 10.16
N PRO A 140 19.28 -12.34 10.38
CA PRO A 140 19.46 -13.01 11.66
C PRO A 140 20.93 -13.05 12.08
N VAL A 141 21.25 -12.40 13.19
CA VAL A 141 22.53 -12.57 13.87
C VAL A 141 22.43 -13.86 14.68
N LYS A 142 23.24 -14.87 14.36
CA LYS A 142 23.30 -16.10 15.17
C LYS A 142 23.59 -15.70 16.62
N PRO A 143 22.82 -16.16 17.62
CA PRO A 143 23.16 -15.90 19.01
C PRO A 143 24.55 -16.47 19.26
N ILE A 144 25.46 -15.59 19.71
CA ILE A 144 26.76 -16.02 20.21
C ILE A 144 26.44 -16.88 21.43
N THR A 145 26.61 -18.19 21.30
CA THR A 145 26.37 -19.11 22.41
C THR A 145 27.22 -18.67 23.58
N ALA A 146 26.63 -18.57 24.77
CA ALA A 146 27.29 -18.12 25.99
C ALA A 146 28.28 -19.18 26.52
N ALA A 147 29.33 -19.43 25.75
CA ALA A 147 30.40 -20.40 26.01
C ALA A 147 31.65 -19.71 26.60
N THR A 148 31.45 -18.71 27.46
CA THR A 148 32.52 -18.06 28.25
C THR A 148 31.99 -17.51 29.59
N ALA A 149 31.17 -18.30 30.29
CA ALA A 149 30.63 -17.93 31.61
C ALA A 149 30.61 -19.09 32.62
N SER A 150 31.68 -19.89 32.70
CA SER A 150 31.76 -21.02 33.66
C SER A 150 33.16 -21.34 34.20
N THR A 151 33.81 -20.38 34.88
CA THR A 151 34.86 -20.71 35.87
C THR A 151 34.61 -20.01 37.20
N LYS A 152 33.89 -20.70 38.09
CA LYS A 152 33.84 -20.37 39.53
C LYS A 152 35.22 -20.62 40.16
N LYS A 153 35.87 -19.59 40.74
CA LYS A 153 36.49 -19.69 42.08
C LYS A 153 37.01 -18.36 42.65
N GLY A 154 36.53 -18.02 43.85
CA GLY A 154 37.43 -17.57 44.92
C GLY A 154 37.26 -16.15 45.48
N LYS A 155 36.99 -16.11 46.80
CA LYS A 155 37.40 -15.11 47.81
C LYS A 155 36.60 -13.80 48.01
N THR A 156 35.83 -13.85 49.11
CA THR A 156 35.82 -12.91 50.26
C THR A 156 35.34 -11.46 50.14
N SER A 157 34.14 -11.21 50.67
CA SER A 157 33.79 -10.12 51.62
C SER A 157 32.37 -10.38 52.19
N LYS A 158 32.26 -10.91 53.41
CA LYS A 158 31.89 -10.24 54.68
C LYS A 158 30.63 -9.34 54.60
N PRO A 159 29.59 -9.57 55.42
CA PRO A 159 28.32 -8.83 55.35
C PRO A 159 28.40 -7.45 56.03
N SER A 160 27.52 -6.54 55.60
CA SER A 160 27.19 -5.28 56.28
C SER A 160 25.67 -5.12 56.32
N PRO A 161 25.07 -4.67 57.44
CA PRO A 161 23.62 -4.66 57.62
C PRO A 161 22.93 -3.43 57.02
N THR A 162 21.69 -3.59 56.58
CA THR A 162 20.73 -2.51 56.36
C THR A 162 20.12 -2.03 57.68
N PRO A 163 20.00 -0.72 57.93
CA PRO A 163 18.95 -0.18 58.78
C PRO A 163 17.66 0.01 57.96
N SER A 164 16.52 -0.28 58.57
CA SER A 164 15.19 0.11 58.06
C SER A 164 14.57 1.14 59.01
N SER A 165 13.86 2.09 58.40
CA SER A 165 13.08 3.18 59.03
C SER A 165 13.89 4.31 59.67
#